data_AF-A0A7L4QGF0-F1
#
_entry.id   AF-A0A7L4QGF0-F1
#
_cell.length_a   1.000
_cell.length_b   1.000
_cell.length_c   1.000
_cell.angle_alpha   90.00
_cell.angle_beta   90.00
_cell.angle_gamma   90.00
#
_symmetry.space_group_name_H-M   'P 1'
#
loop_
_entity.id
_entity.type
_entity.pdbx_description
1 polymer ?
#
loop_
_entity_poly.entity_id
_entity_poly.type
_entity_poly.pdbx_seq_one_letter_code
_entity_poly.pdbx_strand_id
1 'polypeptide(L)'
;MAEYKNKSLFQILNILAVIGTLFVNYLSNALPLNGKTAGQLSDEIPNLFVPAGLTFSIWGVIYILIILFAAYQARDLFSKKKIEMPFLKKTSYYFFLAGLANMGWIFAWHYQQVLLS
;
A
#
# COMPACT_ATOMS: atom_id res chain seq x y z
N MET A 1 19.07 19.09 14.78
CA MET A 1 17.81 19.54 14.13
C MET A 1 17.56 18.89 12.77
N ALA A 2 18.54 18.81 11.86
CA ALA A 2 18.37 18.20 10.53
C ALA A 2 17.90 16.73 10.56
N GLU A 3 18.39 15.95 11.53
CA GLU A 3 18.06 14.53 11.65
C GLU A 3 16.58 14.25 11.96
N TYR A 4 15.97 15.10 12.79
CA TYR A 4 14.55 15.04 13.12
C TYR A 4 13.67 15.49 11.96
N LYS A 5 14.14 16.46 11.15
CA LYS A 5 13.41 16.94 9.96
C LYS A 5 13.26 15.82 8.92
N ASN A 6 14.32 15.03 8.71
CA ASN A 6 14.28 13.87 7.80
C ASN A 6 13.35 12.76 8.33
N LYS A 7 13.30 12.55 9.66
CA LYS A 7 12.38 11.59 10.28
C LYS A 7 10.92 11.96 10.05
N SER A 8 10.54 13.21 10.32
CA SER A 8 9.16 13.68 10.11
C SER A 8 8.71 13.57 8.66
N LEU A 9 9.61 13.87 7.70
CA LEU A 9 9.34 13.68 6.28
C LEU A 9 9.02 12.22 5.96
N PHE A 10 9.85 11.29 6.42
CA PHE A 10 9.62 9.86 6.20
C PHE A 10 8.31 9.36 6.82
N GLN A 11 7.95 9.87 7.99
CA GLN A 11 6.67 9.53 8.62
C GLN A 11 5.49 9.98 7.77
N ILE A 12 5.52 11.23 7.30
CA ILE A 12 4.47 11.79 6.44
C ILE A 12 4.38 11.01 5.12
N LEU A 13 5.51 10.73 4.47
CA LEU A 13 5.55 9.96 3.22
C LEU A 13 4.94 8.57 3.39
N ASN A 14 5.30 7.85 4.45
CA ASN A 14 4.75 6.53 4.74
C ASN A 14 3.25 6.58 5.02
N ILE A 15 2.76 7.61 5.73
CA ILE A 15 1.31 7.80 5.96
C ILE A 15 0.59 8.03 4.62
N LEU A 16 1.13 8.91 3.77
CA LEU A 16 0.56 9.17 2.45
C LEU A 16 0.58 7.91 1.56
N ALA A 17 1.65 7.11 1.61
CA ALA A 17 1.71 5.83 0.90
C ALA A 17 0.63 4.86 1.37
N VAL A 18 0.40 4.72 2.68
CA VAL A 18 -0.66 3.86 3.20
C VAL A 18 -2.03 4.37 2.77
N ILE A 19 -2.32 5.66 2.95
CA ILE A 19 -3.60 6.25 2.56
C ILE A 19 -3.85 6.05 1.06
N GLY A 20 -2.85 6.37 0.21
CA GLY A 20 -2.95 6.19 -1.24
C GLY A 20 -3.17 4.73 -1.63
N THR A 21 -2.39 3.81 -1.05
CA THR A 21 -2.52 2.37 -1.29
C THR A 21 -3.92 1.88 -0.96
N LEU A 22 -4.43 2.19 0.24
CA LEU A 22 -5.77 1.78 0.66
C LEU A 22 -6.85 2.42 -0.22
N PHE A 23 -6.69 3.71 -0.55
CA PHE A 23 -7.65 4.43 -1.37
C PHE A 23 -7.76 3.84 -2.78
N VAL A 24 -6.63 3.57 -3.45
CA VAL A 24 -6.62 3.00 -4.80
C VAL A 24 -7.16 1.57 -4.81
N ASN A 25 -6.78 0.73 -3.83
CA ASN A 25 -7.32 -0.63 -3.71
C ASN A 25 -8.81 -0.65 -3.35
N TYR A 26 -9.26 0.28 -2.52
CA TYR A 26 -10.68 0.43 -2.24
C TYR A 26 -11.43 0.84 -3.51
N LEU A 27 -10.92 1.85 -4.23
CA LEU A 27 -11.54 2.34 -5.46
C LEU A 27 -11.62 1.25 -6.51
N SER A 28 -10.59 0.43 -6.66
CA SER A 28 -10.58 -0.68 -7.64
C SER A 28 -11.65 -1.74 -7.39
N ASN A 29 -12.22 -1.80 -6.18
CA ASN A 29 -13.32 -2.70 -5.84
C ASN A 29 -14.68 -1.96 -5.80
N ALA A 30 -14.72 -0.73 -5.28
CA ALA A 30 -15.95 0.05 -5.09
C ALA A 30 -16.42 0.78 -6.37
N LEU A 31 -15.48 1.30 -7.16
CA LEU A 31 -15.68 1.83 -8.50
C LEU A 31 -14.76 1.03 -9.43
N PRO A 32 -15.16 -0.20 -9.81
CA PRO A 32 -14.28 -1.11 -10.54
C PRO A 32 -13.67 -0.39 -11.75
N LEU A 33 -12.37 -0.13 -11.65
CA LEU A 33 -11.61 0.55 -12.69
C LEU A 33 -11.73 -0.34 -13.93
N ASN A 34 -12.17 0.22 -15.06
CA ASN A 34 -12.47 -0.58 -16.27
C ASN A 34 -13.65 -1.60 -16.12
N GLY A 35 -14.56 -1.38 -15.17
CA GLY A 35 -15.83 -2.11 -15.07
C GLY A 35 -15.75 -3.52 -14.48
N LYS A 36 -14.56 -3.97 -14.05
CA LYS A 36 -14.33 -5.27 -13.40
C LYS A 36 -13.52 -5.11 -12.13
N THR A 37 -13.74 -5.96 -11.14
CA THR A 37 -12.87 -6.04 -9.95
C THR A 37 -11.61 -6.85 -10.26
N ALA A 38 -10.58 -6.70 -9.42
CA ALA A 38 -9.33 -7.46 -9.57
C ALA A 38 -9.54 -8.99 -9.56
N GLY A 39 -10.48 -9.48 -8.74
CA GLY A 39 -10.83 -10.90 -8.67
C GLY A 39 -11.53 -11.38 -9.94
N GLN A 40 -12.52 -10.63 -10.43
CA GLN A 40 -13.21 -10.94 -11.69
C GLN A 40 -12.24 -10.98 -12.87
N LEU A 41 -11.29 -10.04 -12.92
CA LEU A 41 -10.28 -10.03 -13.97
C LEU A 41 -9.34 -11.24 -13.88
N SER A 42 -8.99 -11.65 -12.66
CA SER A 42 -8.22 -12.86 -12.43
C SER A 42 -8.95 -14.12 -12.89
N ASP A 43 -10.27 -14.21 -12.68
CA ASP A 43 -11.11 -15.34 -13.08
C ASP A 43 -11.24 -15.47 -14.60
N GLU A 44 -11.10 -14.36 -15.33
CA GLU A 44 -11.17 -14.32 -16.80
C GLU A 44 -9.90 -14.79 -17.49
N ILE A 45 -8.76 -14.81 -16.80
CA ILE A 45 -7.49 -15.26 -17.36
C ILE A 45 -7.40 -16.78 -17.16
N PRO A 46 -7.57 -17.60 -18.21
CA PRO A 46 -7.59 -19.04 -18.06
C PRO A 46 -6.21 -19.55 -17.67
N ASN A 47 -6.02 -19.90 -16.39
CA ASN A 47 -4.80 -20.50 -15.90
C ASN A 47 -5.08 -21.42 -14.69
N LEU A 48 -4.22 -22.42 -14.50
CA LEU A 48 -4.37 -23.42 -13.42
C LEU A 48 -3.97 -22.88 -12.03
N PHE A 49 -3.55 -21.61 -11.96
CA PHE A 49 -3.01 -20.98 -10.76
C PHE A 49 -3.90 -19.86 -10.23
N VAL A 50 -5.10 -19.65 -10.80
CA VAL A 50 -6.05 -18.66 -10.28
C VAL A 50 -6.38 -19.05 -8.85
N PRO A 51 -6.02 -18.22 -7.87
CA PRO A 51 -6.26 -18.54 -6.48
C PRO A 51 -7.76 -18.45 -6.19
N ALA A 52 -8.27 -19.33 -5.33
CA ALA A 52 -9.66 -19.25 -4.89
C ALA A 52 -9.95 -17.86 -4.31
N GLY A 53 -11.19 -17.36 -4.47
CA GLY A 53 -11.60 -16.03 -4.00
C GLY A 53 -11.24 -15.72 -2.55
N LEU A 54 -11.26 -16.72 -1.67
CA LEU A 54 -10.84 -16.61 -0.27
C LEU A 54 -9.37 -16.16 -0.11
N THR A 55 -8.50 -16.55 -1.03
CA THR A 55 -7.06 -16.21 -1.01
C THR A 55 -6.85 -14.71 -1.09
N PHE A 56 -7.73 -13.97 -1.78
CA PHE A 56 -7.67 -12.51 -1.83
C PHE A 56 -7.95 -11.85 -0.47
N SER A 57 -8.49 -12.56 0.53
CA SER A 57 -8.67 -12.03 1.89
C SER A 57 -7.36 -11.67 2.59
N ILE A 58 -6.21 -12.21 2.13
CA ILE A 58 -4.88 -11.86 2.66
C ILE A 58 -4.60 -10.36 2.58
N TRP A 59 -5.15 -9.67 1.58
CA TRP A 59 -4.99 -8.23 1.42
C TRP A 59 -5.53 -7.46 2.63
N GLY A 60 -6.62 -7.92 3.25
CA GLY A 60 -7.15 -7.32 4.48
C GLY A 60 -6.14 -7.37 5.64
N VAL A 61 -5.45 -8.50 5.81
CA VAL A 61 -4.39 -8.65 6.81
C VAL A 61 -3.21 -7.72 6.51
N ILE A 62 -2.78 -7.66 5.25
CA ILE A 62 -1.69 -6.77 4.82
C ILE A 62 -2.07 -5.31 5.09
N TYR A 63 -3.29 -4.89 4.77
CA TYR A 63 -3.80 -3.55 5.02
C TYR A 63 -3.79 -3.19 6.51
N ILE A 64 -4.20 -4.11 7.38
CA ILE A 64 -4.10 -3.91 8.83
C ILE A 64 -2.64 -3.70 9.25
N LEU A 65 -1.71 -4.53 8.76
CA LEU A 65 -0.29 -4.43 9.14
C LEU A 65 0.33 -3.09 8.69
N ILE A 66 0.05 -2.61 7.48
CA ILE A 66 0.58 -1.33 7.00
C ILE A 66 -0.06 -0.14 7.73
N ILE A 67 -1.33 -0.24 8.11
CA ILE A 67 -2.01 0.78 8.94
C ILE A 67 -1.36 0.82 10.33
N LEU A 68 -1.16 -0.34 10.97
CA LEU A 68 -0.51 -0.41 12.28
C LEU A 68 0.91 0.15 12.23
N PHE A 69 1.66 -0.16 11.17
CA PHE A 69 2.98 0.42 10.94
C PHE A 69 2.92 1.94 10.85
N ALA A 70 2.04 2.50 10.00
CA ALA A 70 1.86 3.94 9.86
C ALA A 70 1.42 4.62 11.16
N ALA A 71 0.48 4.04 11.91
CA ALA A 71 0.02 4.54 13.19
C ALA A 71 1.15 4.51 14.25
N TYR A 72 1.92 3.43 14.31
CA TYR A 72 3.03 3.27 15.24
C TYR A 72 4.10 4.34 15.04
N GLN A 73 4.52 4.61 13.80
CA GLN A 73 5.47 5.69 13.55
C GLN A 73 4.81 7.08 13.75
N ALA A 74 3.52 7.26 13.47
CA ALA A 74 2.84 8.55 13.53
C ALA A 74 2.67 9.08 14.96
N ARG A 75 2.65 8.20 15.97
CA ARG A 75 2.53 8.60 17.40
C ARG A 75 3.56 9.65 17.81
N ASP A 76 4.75 9.60 17.20
CA ASP A 76 5.85 10.51 17.51
C ASP A 76 5.63 11.92 16.94
N LEU A 77 4.80 12.08 15.90
CA LEU A 77 4.48 13.40 15.32
C LEU A 77 3.73 14.27 16.33
N PHE A 78 2.79 13.68 17.07
CA PHE A 78 1.93 14.38 18.03
C PHE A 78 2.47 14.36 19.48
N SER A 79 3.50 13.55 19.76
CA SER A 79 4.14 13.48 21.07
C SER A 79 5.19 14.59 21.26
N LYS A 80 5.20 15.19 22.48
CA LYS A 80 6.29 16.07 22.95
C LYS A 80 7.59 15.29 23.18
N LYS A 81 7.49 14.02 23.59
CA LYS A 81 8.64 13.13 23.78
C LYS A 81 8.95 12.43 22.47
N LYS A 82 10.05 12.84 21.83
CA LYS A 82 10.51 12.25 20.58
C LYS A 82 11.22 10.92 20.84
N ILE A 83 10.78 9.87 20.15
CA ILE A 83 11.33 8.51 20.18
C ILE A 83 12.25 8.35 18.98
N GLU A 84 13.42 7.74 19.20
CA GLU A 84 14.31 7.36 18.12
C GLU A 84 13.75 6.17 17.34
N MET A 85 13.75 6.30 16.01
CA MET A 85 13.24 5.27 15.10
C MET A 85 14.24 5.09 13.96
N PRO A 86 15.40 4.46 14.22
CA PRO A 86 16.47 4.31 13.23
C PRO A 86 16.03 3.49 12.01
N PHE A 87 15.03 2.61 12.17
CA PHE A 87 14.47 1.83 11.08
C PHE A 87 13.82 2.68 9.99
N LEU A 88 13.20 3.83 10.31
CA LEU A 88 12.51 4.67 9.32
C LEU A 88 13.43 5.13 8.20
N LYS A 89 14.66 5.54 8.54
CA LYS A 89 15.63 5.95 7.53
C LYS A 89 16.00 4.81 6.56
N LYS A 90 15.96 3.56 7.04
CA LYS A 90 16.33 2.38 6.25
C LYS A 90 15.15 1.85 5.42
N THR A 91 13.92 1.97 5.92
CA THR A 91 12.75 1.31 5.30
C THR A 91 11.80 2.26 4.58
N SER A 92 11.70 3.53 4.97
CA SER A 92 10.66 4.43 4.45
C SER A 92 10.77 4.68 2.95
N TYR A 93 11.97 4.72 2.39
CA TYR A 93 12.13 4.87 0.93
C TYR A 93 11.53 3.67 0.17
N TYR A 94 11.87 2.44 0.58
CA TYR A 94 11.34 1.22 -0.02
C TYR A 94 9.84 1.06 0.24
N PHE A 95 9.38 1.42 1.43
CA PHE A 95 7.96 1.36 1.77
C PHE A 95 7.12 2.32 0.91
N PHE A 96 7.60 3.55 0.72
CA PHE A 96 6.96 4.52 -0.16
C PHE A 96 6.95 4.04 -1.62
N LEU A 97 8.07 3.55 -2.13
CA LEU A 97 8.15 2.97 -3.47
C LEU A 97 7.22 1.76 -3.63
N ALA A 98 7.12 0.88 -2.63
CA ALA A 98 6.21 -0.25 -2.65
C ALA A 98 4.75 0.19 -2.71
N GLY A 99 4.37 1.27 -2.02
CA GLY A 99 3.04 1.88 -2.14
C GLY A 99 2.76 2.42 -3.53
N LEU A 100 3.71 3.15 -4.13
CA LEU A 100 3.60 3.62 -5.52
C LEU A 100 3.49 2.48 -6.52
N ALA A 101 4.33 1.45 -6.36
CA ALA A 101 4.30 0.26 -7.19
C ALA A 101 2.96 -0.48 -7.06
N ASN A 102 2.41 -0.62 -5.85
CA ASN A 102 1.11 -1.24 -5.63
C ASN A 102 -0.03 -0.45 -6.31
N MET A 103 -0.04 0.87 -6.16
CA MET A 103 -1.04 1.71 -6.84
C MET A 103 -0.90 1.61 -8.37
N GLY A 104 0.32 1.71 -8.90
CA GLY A 104 0.57 1.56 -10.33
C GLY A 104 0.18 0.19 -10.87
N TRP A 105 0.47 -0.86 -10.11
CA TRP A 105 0.09 -2.23 -10.42
C TRP A 105 -1.43 -2.39 -10.52
N ILE A 106 -2.21 -1.79 -9.61
CA ILE A 106 -3.68 -1.83 -9.68
C ILE A 106 -4.18 -1.24 -11.00
N PHE A 107 -3.64 -0.11 -11.45
CA PHE A 107 -4.00 0.46 -12.74
C PHE A 107 -3.59 -0.45 -13.90
N ALA A 108 -2.34 -0.91 -13.92
CA ALA A 108 -1.85 -1.82 -14.96
C ALA A 108 -2.72 -3.09 -15.07
N TRP A 109 -3.07 -3.67 -13.92
CA TRP A 109 -3.94 -4.84 -13.82
C TRP A 109 -5.34 -4.54 -14.40
N HIS A 110 -6.03 -3.49 -13.94
CA HIS A 110 -7.39 -3.20 -14.40
C HIS A 110 -7.46 -2.81 -15.89
N TYR A 111 -6.38 -2.26 -16.46
CA TYR A 111 -6.26 -2.01 -17.90
C TYR A 111 -5.66 -3.19 -18.68
N GLN A 112 -5.61 -4.38 -18.08
CA GLN A 112 -5.16 -5.63 -18.70
C GLN A 112 -3.74 -5.58 -19.27
N GLN A 113 -2.89 -4.71 -18.72
CA GLN A 113 -1.49 -4.61 -19.08
C GLN A 113 -0.67 -5.68 -18.34
N VAL A 114 -0.92 -6.96 -18.67
CA VAL A 114 -0.38 -8.13 -17.94
C VAL A 114 1.15 -8.14 -17.86
N LEU A 115 1.86 -7.58 -18.84
CA LEU A 115 3.33 -7.49 -18.81
C LEU A 115 3.86 -6.44 -17.82
N LEU A 116 3.06 -5.42 -17.51
CA LEU A 116 3.40 -4.34 -16.59
C LEU A 116 2.89 -4.59 -15.17
N SER A 117 1.99 -5.57 -15.01
CA SER A 117 1.42 -6.01 -13.73
C SER A 117 2.15 -7.23 -13.18
#